data_AF-A0A0D3FS47-F1
#
_entry.id   AF-A0A0D3FS47-F1
#
_cell.length_a   1.000
_cell.length_b   1.000
_cell.length_c   1.000
_cell.angle_alpha   90.00
_cell.angle_beta   90.00
_cell.angle_gamma   90.00
#
_symmetry.space_group_name_H-M   'P 1'
#
loop_
_entity.id
_entity.type
_entity.pdbx_description
1 polymer ?
#
loop_
_entity_poly.entity_id
_entity_poly.type
_entity_poly.pdbx_seq_one_letter_code
_entity_poly.pdbx_strand_id
1 'polypeptide(L)'
;MEDVIAMVIKLSAREQVTAVEGTVGNFRDVDEPVITSLTFHTNAGRKYGPYGGNGKQGTPFSIPVGKGCIVVGFWGRCGWLLDAIGVYVSPQS
;
A
#
# COMPACT_ATOMS: atom_id res chain seq x y z
N MET A 1 26.57 1.82 -6.68
CA MET A 1 25.52 2.04 -5.68
C MET A 1 24.52 2.95 -6.35
N GLU A 2 23.42 2.41 -6.84
CA GLU A 2 22.36 3.23 -7.44
C GLU A 2 21.59 3.90 -6.30
N ASP A 3 21.33 5.19 -6.42
CA ASP A 3 20.37 5.89 -5.56
C ASP A 3 18.99 5.27 -5.81
N VAL A 4 18.57 4.37 -4.91
CA VAL A 4 17.21 3.87 -4.90
C VAL A 4 16.31 5.06 -4.55
N ILE A 5 15.62 5.62 -5.55
CA ILE A 5 14.79 6.81 -5.39
C ILE A 5 13.64 6.48 -4.43
N ALA A 6 13.84 6.78 -3.14
CA ALA A 6 12.88 6.51 -2.09
C ALA A 6 11.68 7.44 -2.24
N MET A 7 10.52 6.86 -2.58
CA MET A 7 9.27 7.60 -2.64
C MET A 7 8.75 7.82 -1.21
N VAL A 8 8.70 9.08 -0.78
CA VAL A 8 8.27 9.45 0.58
C VAL A 8 6.88 10.10 0.54
N ILE A 9 5.91 9.46 1.19
CA ILE A 9 4.59 10.05 1.45
C ILE A 9 4.71 10.99 2.65
N LYS A 10 4.42 12.29 2.44
CA LYS A 10 4.27 13.26 3.53
C LYS A 10 2.80 13.60 3.69
N LEU A 11 2.20 13.08 4.77
CA LEU A 11 0.83 13.39 5.16
C LEU A 11 0.79 14.74 5.90
N SER A 12 -0.29 15.50 5.72
CA SER A 12 -0.54 16.68 6.57
C SER A 12 -1.06 16.29 7.96
N ALA A 13 -1.02 17.20 8.94
CA ALA A 13 -1.32 16.91 10.35
C ALA A 13 -2.73 16.34 10.66
N ARG A 14 -3.67 16.39 9.70
CA ARG A 14 -5.02 15.79 9.80
C ARG A 14 -5.33 14.83 8.65
N GLU A 15 -4.33 14.52 7.83
CA GLU A 15 -4.49 13.59 6.72
C GLU A 15 -4.22 12.17 7.19
N GLN A 16 -5.20 11.30 6.96
CA GLN A 16 -5.24 9.94 7.47
C GLN A 16 -5.57 9.00 6.31
N VAL A 17 -4.91 7.84 6.28
CA VAL A 17 -5.15 6.84 5.24
C VAL A 17 -6.51 6.18 5.47
N THR A 18 -7.29 6.09 4.40
CA THR A 18 -8.67 5.57 4.38
C THR A 18 -8.85 4.38 3.45
N ALA A 19 -7.93 4.13 2.52
CA ALA A 19 -7.86 2.86 1.81
C ALA A 19 -6.44 2.54 1.37
N VAL A 20 -6.15 1.25 1.25
CA VAL A 20 -4.96 0.72 0.57
C VAL A 20 -5.42 -0.10 -0.61
N GLU A 21 -4.88 0.18 -1.79
CA GLU A 21 -5.09 -0.61 -3.00
C GLU A 21 -3.74 -1.08 -3.53
N GLY A 22 -3.74 -2.12 -4.35
CA GLY A 22 -2.51 -2.61 -4.94
C GLY A 22 -2.71 -3.84 -5.81
N THR A 23 -1.61 -4.50 -6.12
CA THR A 23 -1.59 -5.75 -6.87
C THR A 23 -0.67 -6.77 -6.21
N VAL A 24 -1.06 -8.05 -6.24
CA VAL A 24 -0.23 -9.20 -5.85
C VAL A 24 0.12 -10.02 -7.09
N GLY A 25 1.38 -10.38 -7.28
CA GLY A 25 1.80 -11.19 -8.43
C GLY A 25 3.29 -11.53 -8.41
N ASN A 26 3.75 -12.31 -9.38
CA ASN A 26 5.16 -12.66 -9.53
C ASN A 26 6.00 -11.43 -9.88
N PHE A 27 7.25 -11.42 -9.39
CA PHE A 27 8.20 -10.34 -9.65
C PHE A 27 9.56 -10.91 -10.02
N ARG A 28 9.97 -10.74 -11.28
CA ARG A 28 11.20 -11.35 -11.85
C ARG A 28 11.23 -12.86 -11.56
N ASP A 29 12.35 -13.35 -11.05
CA ASP A 29 12.64 -14.77 -10.79
C ASP A 29 12.20 -15.21 -9.38
N VAL A 30 11.17 -14.57 -8.81
CA VAL A 30 10.57 -14.95 -7.53
C VAL A 30 9.34 -15.83 -7.79
N ASP A 31 9.40 -17.07 -7.30
CA ASP A 31 8.38 -18.09 -7.49
C ASP A 31 7.08 -17.74 -6.76
N GLU A 32 7.18 -17.23 -5.52
CA GLU A 32 6.03 -16.79 -4.73
C GLU A 32 5.46 -15.42 -5.18
N PRO A 33 4.12 -15.25 -5.21
CA PRO A 33 3.52 -13.93 -5.42
C PRO A 33 3.82 -12.94 -4.29
N VAL A 34 4.15 -11.71 -4.67
CA VAL A 34 4.47 -10.60 -3.76
C VAL A 34 3.61 -9.38 -4.06
N ILE A 35 3.58 -8.40 -3.17
CA ILE A 35 2.99 -7.08 -3.43
C ILE A 35 3.81 -6.39 -4.54
N THR A 36 3.20 -6.22 -5.72
CA THR A 36 3.80 -5.64 -6.92
C THR A 36 3.44 -4.17 -7.12
N SER A 37 2.37 -3.69 -6.48
CA SER A 37 2.08 -2.25 -6.39
C SER A 37 1.32 -1.89 -5.11
N LEU A 38 1.49 -0.64 -4.66
CA LEU A 38 0.71 -0.03 -3.57
C LEU A 38 0.22 1.36 -3.95
N THR A 39 -1.00 1.66 -3.52
CA THR A 39 -1.67 2.96 -3.62
C THR A 39 -2.36 3.25 -2.29
N PHE A 40 -2.16 4.45 -1.76
CA PHE A 40 -2.82 4.90 -0.53
C PHE A 40 -3.80 6.03 -0.84
N HIS A 41 -5.02 5.92 -0.34
CA HIS A 41 -6.03 6.97 -0.38
C HIS A 41 -6.17 7.62 0.98
N THR A 42 -6.49 8.92 1.02
CA THR A 42 -6.63 9.67 2.27
C THR A 42 -7.98 10.40 2.40
N ASN A 43 -8.35 10.73 3.63
CA ASN A 43 -9.50 11.59 3.95
C ASN A 43 -9.42 13.00 3.32
N ALA A 44 -8.24 13.43 2.85
CA ALA A 44 -8.04 14.67 2.11
C ALA A 44 -8.38 14.55 0.61
N GLY A 45 -8.91 13.40 0.16
CA GLY A 45 -9.21 13.14 -1.25
C GLY A 45 -7.97 12.92 -2.11
N ARG A 46 -6.81 12.67 -1.50
CA ARG A 46 -5.55 12.42 -2.22
C ARG A 46 -5.28 10.94 -2.41
N LYS A 47 -4.59 10.66 -3.52
CA LYS A 47 -4.09 9.35 -3.93
C LYS A 47 -2.56 9.41 -4.02
N TYR A 48 -1.89 8.53 -3.31
CA TYR A 48 -0.43 8.37 -3.33
C TYR A 48 -0.07 7.05 -3.99
N GLY A 49 0.57 7.11 -5.16
CA GLY A 49 0.92 5.94 -5.97
C GLY A 49 0.19 5.92 -7.33
N PRO A 50 0.25 4.80 -8.07
CA PRO A 50 0.84 3.52 -7.66
C PRO A 50 2.35 3.59 -7.51
N TYR A 51 2.87 3.00 -6.44
CA TYR A 51 4.28 2.73 -6.25
C TYR A 51 4.55 1.27 -6.66
N GLY A 52 5.51 1.03 -7.55
CA GLY A 52 5.67 -0.26 -8.23
C GLY A 52 4.90 -0.30 -9.55
N GLY A 53 4.36 -1.47 -9.92
CA GLY A 53 3.40 -1.61 -11.04
C GLY A 53 3.96 -1.61 -12.47
N ASN A 54 5.27 -1.49 -12.68
CA ASN A 54 5.91 -1.49 -14.01
C ASN A 54 6.04 -2.89 -14.67
N GLY A 55 5.16 -3.83 -14.34
CA GLY A 55 5.15 -5.21 -14.86
C GLY A 55 3.72 -5.71 -15.12
N LYS A 56 3.56 -6.64 -16.05
CA LYS A 56 2.23 -7.17 -16.43
C LYS A 56 1.57 -7.93 -15.26
N GLN A 57 0.28 -7.67 -15.05
CA GLN A 57 -0.70 -8.56 -14.41
C GLN A 57 -0.31 -9.13 -13.03
N GLY A 58 -0.45 -8.30 -11.99
CA GLY A 58 -0.79 -8.80 -10.65
C GLY A 58 -2.30 -8.76 -10.41
N THR A 59 -2.83 -9.67 -9.60
CA THR A 59 -4.22 -9.66 -9.13
C THR A 59 -4.47 -8.42 -8.27
N PRO A 60 -5.46 -7.58 -8.59
CA PRO A 60 -5.74 -6.37 -7.81
C PRO A 60 -6.37 -6.71 -6.46
N PHE A 61 -6.05 -5.90 -5.44
CA PHE A 61 -6.71 -5.92 -4.14
C PHE A 61 -7.06 -4.50 -3.68
N SER A 62 -8.07 -4.39 -2.81
CA SER A 62 -8.47 -3.15 -2.16
C SER A 62 -8.89 -3.43 -0.73
N ILE A 63 -8.43 -2.59 0.19
CA ILE A 63 -8.74 -2.62 1.62
C ILE A 63 -9.34 -1.24 1.99
N PRO A 64 -10.64 -1.01 1.73
CA PRO A 64 -11.33 0.20 2.17
C PRO A 64 -11.60 0.13 3.68
N VAL A 65 -11.37 1.22 4.40
CA VAL A 65 -11.89 1.33 5.78
C VAL A 65 -13.36 1.74 5.77
N GLY A 66 -14.10 1.33 6.81
CA GLY A 66 -15.50 1.71 6.98
C GLY A 66 -15.68 3.23 7.12
N LYS A 67 -16.88 3.73 6.78
CA LYS A 67 -17.22 5.15 6.93
C LYS A 67 -17.05 5.59 8.39
N GLY A 68 -16.26 6.65 8.62
CA GLY A 68 -15.94 7.13 9.97
C GLY A 68 -14.84 6.33 10.67
N CYS A 69 -14.08 5.50 9.94
CA CYS A 69 -12.87 4.83 10.41
C CYS A 69 -11.63 5.35 9.67
N ILE A 70 -10.46 5.04 10.22
CA ILE A 70 -9.14 5.38 9.68
C ILE A 70 -8.16 4.21 9.86
N VAL A 71 -7.14 4.15 9.00
CA VAL A 71 -5.97 3.29 9.23
C VAL A 71 -5.11 3.92 10.33
N VAL A 72 -4.83 3.15 11.39
CA VAL A 72 -3.98 3.55 12.52
C VAL A 72 -2.65 2.80 12.58
N GLY A 73 -2.47 1.80 11.72
CA GLY A 73 -1.23 1.04 11.62
C GLY A 73 -1.30 0.00 10.49
N PHE A 74 -0.16 -0.63 10.23
CA PHE A 74 -0.02 -1.68 9.22
C PHE A 74 0.53 -2.94 9.87
N TRP A 75 0.21 -4.09 9.28
CA TRP A 75 0.83 -5.38 9.57
C TRP A 75 1.07 -6.11 8.25
N GLY A 76 1.83 -7.19 8.26
CA GLY A 76 2.16 -7.89 7.02
C GLY A 76 3.23 -8.95 7.20
N ARG A 77 3.75 -9.43 6.08
CA ARG A 77 4.86 -10.40 6.02
C ARG A 77 5.82 -9.95 4.92
N CYS A 78 7.12 -10.05 5.19
CA CYS A 78 8.18 -9.71 4.24
C CYS A 78 9.38 -10.65 4.36
N GLY A 79 10.13 -10.75 3.27
CA GLY A 79 11.45 -11.34 3.17
C GLY A 79 12.37 -10.36 2.43
N TRP A 80 12.91 -10.76 1.27
CA TRP A 80 13.59 -9.83 0.36
C TRP A 80 12.64 -8.83 -0.32
N LEU A 81 11.35 -9.18 -0.40
CA LEU A 81 10.27 -8.36 -0.92
C LEU A 81 9.11 -8.33 0.09
N LEU A 82 8.09 -7.50 -0.17
CA LEU A 82 6.87 -7.45 0.63
C LEU A 82 5.89 -8.55 0.16
N ASP A 83 5.74 -9.62 0.93
CA ASP A 83 4.84 -10.73 0.59
C ASP A 83 3.37 -10.32 0.75
N ALA A 84 3.04 -9.64 1.85
CA ALA A 84 1.66 -9.35 2.24
C ALA A 84 1.57 -8.07 3.09
N ILE A 85 0.45 -7.36 2.96
CA ILE A 85 0.11 -6.17 3.75
C ILE A 85 -1.35 -6.25 4.23
N GLY A 86 -1.57 -5.77 5.46
CA GLY A 86 -2.86 -5.53 6.06
C GLY A 86 -2.84 -4.24 6.89
N VAL A 87 -4.00 -3.80 7.34
CA VAL A 87 -4.18 -2.57 8.12
C VAL A 87 -4.80 -2.86 9.48
N TYR A 88 -4.47 -2.03 10.47
CA TYR A 88 -5.24 -1.86 11.69
C TYR A 88 -6.16 -0.66 11.52
N VAL A 89 -7.43 -0.83 11.90
CA VAL A 89 -8.49 0.17 11.69
C VAL A 89 -9.06 0.59 13.05
N SER A 90 -9.29 1.88 13.22
CA SER A 90 -9.98 2.46 14.38
C SER A 90 -11.11 3.37 13.89
N PRO A 91 -12.19 3.55 14.66
CA PRO A 91 -13.05 4.73 14.52
C PRO A 91 -12.22 6.01 14.53
N GLN A 92 -12.64 7.00 13.74
CA GLN A 92 -12.09 8.34 13.70
C GLN A 92 -12.68 9.14 14.86
N SER A 93 -11.82 9.52 15.81
CA SER A 93 -12.12 10.38 16.96
C SER A 93 -12.04 11.87 16.62
#